data_AF-A0A960FW23-F1
#
_entry.id   AF-A0A960FW23-F1
#
_cell.length_a   1.000
_cell.length_b   1.000
_cell.length_c   1.000
_cell.angle_alpha   90.00
_cell.angle_beta   90.00
_cell.angle_gamma   90.00
#
_symmetry.space_group_name_H-M   'P 1'
#
loop_
_entity.id
_entity.type
_entity.pdbx_description
1 polymer ?
#
loop_
_entity_poly.entity_id
_entity_poly.type
_entity_poly.pdbx_seq_one_letter_code
_entity_poly.pdbx_strand_id
1 'polypeptide(L)'
;MKVLGGAAPMTIRDGVRMADPAVVVADCARCLSARDSLAIADAATHQRMCGVDDLADVAESFHGRHGVRRVAWLAENVDPAAESPGETWTCIVLTMLGYAPTSQVVVRDAGRTARVDFLLEDGRTIVEFDGLIKYQTSAATEVNSEKDRQAWLESLGYVVVRVLWKHLADPETLAARLARLGAVPTGKPMVLPAGWHLVDPVRDRHLG
;
A
#
# COMPACT_ATOMS: atom_id res chain seq x y z
N MET A 1 -28.26 6.48 7.86
CA MET A 1 -27.17 5.85 8.64
C MET A 1 -27.80 5.12 9.82
N LYS A 2 -28.04 3.81 9.71
CA LYS A 2 -28.67 3.03 10.78
C LYS A 2 -27.55 2.56 11.71
N VAL A 3 -27.43 3.21 12.87
CA VAL A 3 -26.55 2.79 13.97
C VAL A 3 -27.03 1.40 14.42
N LEU A 4 -26.08 0.48 14.61
CA LEU A 4 -26.30 -0.92 14.93
C LEU A 4 -27.17 -1.07 16.19
N GLY A 5 -28.22 -1.92 16.12
CA GLY A 5 -29.11 -2.25 17.24
C GLY A 5 -28.52 -3.32 18.19
N GLY A 6 -27.26 -3.15 18.56
CA GLY A 6 -26.51 -3.99 19.51
C GLY A 6 -25.25 -3.23 19.93
N ALA A 7 -24.65 -3.58 21.08
CA ALA A 7 -23.40 -2.95 21.49
C ALA A 7 -22.36 -3.11 20.36
N ALA A 8 -21.84 -1.98 19.85
CA ALA A 8 -20.81 -2.03 18.82
C ALA A 8 -19.60 -2.81 19.36
N PRO A 9 -18.97 -3.68 18.55
CA PRO A 9 -17.75 -4.37 18.95
C PRO A 9 -16.71 -3.37 19.46
N MET A 10 -16.11 -3.67 20.60
CA MET A 10 -15.31 -2.73 21.37
C MET A 10 -14.09 -3.43 21.97
N THR A 11 -12.98 -2.70 22.03
CA THR A 11 -11.74 -3.13 22.67
C THR A 11 -11.38 -2.18 23.82
N ILE A 12 -10.48 -2.61 24.71
CA ILE A 12 -9.97 -1.79 25.81
C ILE A 12 -8.46 -1.65 25.63
N ARG A 13 -7.99 -0.41 25.52
CA ARG A 13 -6.57 -0.07 25.50
C ARG A 13 -6.30 0.99 26.57
N ASP A 14 -5.35 0.72 27.46
CA ASP A 14 -5.01 1.59 28.59
C ASP A 14 -6.22 1.98 29.46
N GLY A 15 -7.17 1.05 29.64
CA GLY A 15 -8.40 1.26 30.41
C GLY A 15 -9.49 2.07 29.69
N VAL A 16 -9.25 2.51 28.46
CA VAL A 16 -10.20 3.27 27.65
C VAL A 16 -10.93 2.34 26.68
N ARG A 17 -12.26 2.43 26.67
CA ARG A 17 -13.11 1.73 25.70
C ARG A 17 -13.00 2.41 24.34
N MET A 18 -12.60 1.65 23.34
CA MET A 18 -12.44 2.11 21.95
C MET A 18 -13.20 1.19 21.00
N ALA A 19 -13.52 1.70 19.81
CA ALA A 19 -14.02 0.85 18.74
C ALA A 19 -12.95 -0.18 18.34
N ASP A 20 -13.38 -1.39 18.01
CA ASP A 20 -12.47 -2.42 17.51
C ASP A 20 -11.81 -1.96 16.17
N PRO A 21 -10.48 -1.96 16.05
CA PRO A 21 -9.79 -1.47 14.85
C PRO A 21 -10.19 -2.20 13.56
N ALA A 22 -10.40 -3.53 13.60
CA ALA A 22 -10.80 -4.29 12.41
C ALA A 22 -12.23 -3.90 11.97
N VAL A 23 -13.12 -3.61 12.93
CA VAL A 23 -14.46 -3.09 12.64
C VAL A 23 -14.41 -1.67 12.07
N VAL A 24 -13.51 -0.81 12.58
CA VAL A 24 -13.29 0.53 12.03
C VAL A 24 -12.81 0.46 10.58
N VAL A 25 -11.83 -0.41 10.27
CA VAL A 25 -11.36 -0.65 8.89
C VAL A 25 -12.53 -1.11 8.00
N ALA A 26 -13.35 -2.03 8.48
CA ALA A 26 -14.52 -2.52 7.74
C ALA A 26 -15.55 -1.40 7.47
N ASP A 27 -15.78 -0.51 8.43
CA ASP A 27 -16.66 0.65 8.24
C ASP A 27 -16.06 1.68 7.27
N CYS A 28 -14.74 1.88 7.28
CA CYS A 28 -14.05 2.69 6.26
C CYS A 28 -14.27 2.14 4.84
N ALA A 29 -14.15 0.83 4.65
CA ALA A 29 -14.36 0.18 3.34
C ALA A 29 -15.76 0.39 2.74
N ARG A 30 -16.75 0.68 3.60
CA ARG A 30 -18.13 0.97 3.17
C ARG A 30 -18.29 2.40 2.65
N CYS A 31 -17.46 3.32 3.12
CA CYS A 31 -17.61 4.75 2.89
C CYS A 31 -16.53 5.35 1.99
N LEU A 32 -15.37 4.70 1.88
CA LEU A 32 -14.19 5.23 1.20
C LEU A 32 -13.86 4.48 -0.10
N SER A 33 -12.95 5.06 -0.87
CA SER A 33 -12.36 4.46 -2.06
C SER A 33 -11.54 3.21 -1.71
N ALA A 34 -11.24 2.36 -2.69
CA ALA A 34 -10.42 1.17 -2.48
C ALA A 34 -9.00 1.54 -2.02
N ARG A 35 -8.41 2.58 -2.63
CA ARG A 35 -7.09 3.09 -2.25
C ARG A 35 -7.05 3.51 -0.79
N ASP A 36 -7.98 4.38 -0.37
CA ASP A 36 -7.96 4.93 1.00
C ASP A 36 -8.27 3.85 2.04
N SER A 37 -9.18 2.92 1.70
CA SER A 37 -9.53 1.82 2.59
C SER A 37 -8.38 0.85 2.78
N LEU A 38 -7.64 0.52 1.71
CA LEU A 38 -6.47 -0.33 1.80
C LEU A 38 -5.34 0.35 2.58
N ALA A 39 -5.09 1.64 2.35
CA ALA A 39 -4.10 2.39 3.11
C ALA A 39 -4.42 2.42 4.62
N ILE A 40 -5.70 2.49 4.99
CA ILE A 40 -6.13 2.38 6.39
C ILE A 40 -5.93 0.96 6.94
N ALA A 41 -6.24 -0.08 6.15
CA ALA A 41 -6.03 -1.47 6.54
C ALA A 41 -4.54 -1.80 6.73
N ASP A 42 -3.69 -1.38 5.79
CA ASP A 42 -2.23 -1.53 5.86
C ASP A 42 -1.69 -0.81 7.11
N ALA A 43 -2.09 0.45 7.33
CA ALA A 43 -1.65 1.19 8.51
C ALA A 43 -2.09 0.53 9.83
N ALA A 44 -3.32 0.02 9.90
CA ALA A 44 -3.84 -0.66 11.09
C ALA A 44 -3.08 -1.97 11.37
N THR A 45 -2.79 -2.76 10.34
CA THR A 45 -2.06 -4.03 10.47
C THR A 45 -0.56 -3.81 10.72
N HIS A 46 0.06 -2.85 10.05
CA HIS A 46 1.43 -2.44 10.27
C HIS A 46 1.68 -2.00 11.72
N GLN A 47 0.76 -1.20 12.28
CA GLN A 47 0.80 -0.75 13.67
C GLN A 47 0.31 -1.80 14.68
N ARG A 48 -0.05 -3.00 14.21
CA ARG A 48 -0.58 -4.11 15.02
C ARG A 48 -1.79 -3.71 15.86
N MET A 49 -2.62 -2.82 15.32
CA MET A 49 -3.91 -2.46 15.92
C MET A 49 -4.93 -3.58 15.70
N CYS A 50 -4.82 -4.30 14.59
CA CYS A 50 -5.45 -5.58 14.31
C CYS A 50 -4.52 -6.43 13.43
N GLY A 51 -4.81 -7.72 13.31
CA GLY A 51 -4.18 -8.63 12.38
C GLY A 51 -4.97 -8.79 11.07
N VAL A 52 -4.36 -9.47 10.11
CA VAL A 52 -5.02 -9.87 8.85
C VAL A 52 -6.18 -10.81 9.14
N ASP A 53 -5.99 -11.76 10.06
CA ASP A 53 -7.03 -12.70 10.48
C ASP A 53 -8.23 -11.98 11.11
N ASP A 54 -8.01 -10.91 11.88
CA ASP A 54 -9.11 -10.10 12.43
C ASP A 54 -9.96 -9.46 11.32
N LEU A 55 -9.33 -9.02 10.21
CA LEU A 55 -10.06 -8.49 9.05
C LEU A 55 -10.89 -9.57 8.35
N ALA A 56 -10.35 -10.79 8.26
CA ALA A 56 -11.05 -11.95 7.70
C ALA A 56 -12.26 -12.35 8.58
N ASP A 57 -12.06 -12.46 9.90
CA ASP A 57 -13.11 -12.75 10.87
C ASP A 57 -14.24 -11.70 10.81
N VAL A 58 -13.87 -10.43 10.72
CA VAL A 58 -14.83 -9.34 10.56
C VAL A 58 -15.59 -9.48 9.25
N ALA A 59 -14.92 -9.81 8.13
CA ALA A 59 -15.59 -10.04 6.85
C ALA A 59 -16.62 -11.18 6.90
N GLU A 60 -16.28 -12.28 7.57
CA GLU A 60 -17.18 -13.42 7.79
C GLU A 60 -18.38 -13.02 8.66
N SER A 61 -18.14 -12.33 9.78
CA SER A 61 -19.20 -11.93 10.72
C SER A 61 -20.31 -11.05 10.11
N PHE A 62 -20.01 -10.38 8.99
CA PHE A 62 -20.94 -9.46 8.32
C PHE A 62 -21.85 -10.13 7.27
N HIS A 63 -21.93 -11.47 7.20
CA HIS A 63 -22.75 -12.23 6.25
C HIS A 63 -24.06 -11.52 5.82
N GLY A 64 -24.18 -11.23 4.51
CA GLY A 64 -25.38 -10.64 3.90
C GLY A 64 -25.49 -9.11 3.92
N ARG A 65 -24.51 -8.38 4.44
CA ARG A 65 -24.52 -6.90 4.49
C ARG A 65 -23.75 -6.26 3.32
N HIS A 66 -24.17 -5.04 2.94
CA HIS A 66 -23.42 -4.21 2.00
C HIS A 66 -22.01 -3.93 2.54
N GLY A 67 -20.98 -4.28 1.76
CA GLY A 67 -19.58 -4.04 2.08
C GLY A 67 -18.76 -5.30 2.38
N VAL A 68 -19.38 -6.47 2.62
CA VAL A 68 -18.66 -7.73 2.92
C VAL A 68 -17.60 -8.06 1.88
N ARG A 69 -17.94 -7.95 0.58
CA ARG A 69 -16.98 -8.20 -0.51
C ARG A 69 -15.79 -7.25 -0.50
N ARG A 70 -15.96 -6.02 0.01
CA ARG A 70 -14.87 -5.04 0.12
C ARG A 70 -13.96 -5.39 1.28
N VAL A 71 -14.50 -5.79 2.43
CA VAL A 71 -13.72 -6.20 3.60
C VAL A 71 -12.97 -7.50 3.34
N ALA A 72 -13.61 -8.50 2.73
CA ALA A 72 -12.95 -9.74 2.32
C ALA A 72 -11.80 -9.45 1.34
N TRP A 73 -12.03 -8.56 0.37
CA TRP A 73 -10.98 -8.14 -0.55
C TRP A 73 -9.82 -7.43 0.16
N LEU A 74 -10.09 -6.59 1.18
CA LEU A 74 -9.02 -5.99 1.99
C LEU A 74 -8.22 -7.06 2.73
N ALA A 75 -8.87 -8.03 3.36
CA ALA A 75 -8.17 -9.12 4.07
C ALA A 75 -7.25 -9.92 3.14
N GLU A 76 -7.62 -10.07 1.86
CA GLU A 76 -6.82 -10.74 0.83
C GLU A 76 -5.67 -9.89 0.26
N ASN A 77 -5.75 -8.55 0.34
CA ASN A 77 -4.84 -7.63 -0.35
C ASN A 77 -4.05 -6.70 0.60
N VAL A 78 -4.29 -6.76 1.90
CA VAL A 78 -3.59 -5.98 2.91
C VAL A 78 -2.11 -6.35 2.92
N ASP A 79 -1.26 -5.34 3.04
CA ASP A 79 0.17 -5.46 3.17
C ASP A 79 0.64 -4.87 4.51
N PRO A 80 0.83 -5.70 5.55
CA PRO A 80 1.32 -5.24 6.85
C PRO A 80 2.74 -4.64 6.81
N ALA A 81 3.48 -4.81 5.71
CA ALA A 81 4.81 -4.25 5.53
C ALA A 81 4.79 -2.81 4.99
N ALA A 82 3.67 -2.34 4.43
CA ALA A 82 3.56 -0.97 3.92
C ALA A 82 3.64 0.05 5.08
N GLU A 83 4.62 0.95 5.03
CA GLU A 83 4.91 1.93 6.09
C GLU A 83 4.19 3.27 5.82
N SER A 84 3.65 3.46 4.61
CA SER A 84 3.02 4.71 4.20
C SER A 84 1.90 4.54 3.17
N PRO A 85 0.93 5.49 3.09
CA PRO A 85 -0.11 5.46 2.06
C PRO A 85 0.44 5.51 0.62
N GLY A 86 1.63 6.10 0.44
CA GLY A 86 2.29 6.15 -0.87
C GLY A 86 2.83 4.79 -1.31
N GLU A 87 3.35 3.99 -0.37
CA GLU A 87 3.71 2.59 -0.61
C GLU A 87 2.47 1.77 -0.97
N THR A 88 1.38 1.85 -0.19
CA THR A 88 0.12 1.16 -0.51
C THR A 88 -0.36 1.50 -1.92
N TRP A 89 -0.39 2.78 -2.29
CA TRP A 89 -0.85 3.18 -3.63
C TRP A 89 0.13 2.74 -4.73
N THR A 90 1.43 2.75 -4.46
CA THR A 90 2.44 2.19 -5.38
C THR A 90 2.19 0.70 -5.61
N CYS A 91 1.96 -0.07 -4.55
CA CYS A 91 1.64 -1.50 -4.64
C CYS A 91 0.36 -1.74 -5.45
N ILE A 92 -0.71 -0.98 -5.19
CA ILE A 92 -1.96 -1.08 -5.97
C ILE A 92 -1.69 -0.81 -7.46
N VAL A 93 -1.02 0.29 -7.79
CA VAL A 93 -0.77 0.66 -9.20
C VAL A 93 0.10 -0.37 -9.90
N LEU A 94 1.19 -0.82 -9.27
CA LEU A 94 2.04 -1.88 -9.81
C LEU A 94 1.24 -3.17 -10.06
N THR A 95 0.42 -3.59 -9.11
CA THR A 95 -0.39 -4.80 -9.22
C THR A 95 -1.48 -4.65 -10.28
N MET A 96 -2.12 -3.48 -10.42
CA MET A 96 -3.08 -3.21 -11.50
C MET A 96 -2.42 -3.24 -12.89
N LEU A 97 -1.15 -2.83 -12.98
CA LEU A 97 -0.34 -2.90 -14.21
C LEU A 97 0.20 -4.32 -14.50
N GLY A 98 -0.11 -5.31 -13.66
CA GLY A 98 0.32 -6.70 -13.85
C GLY A 98 1.73 -6.99 -13.34
N TYR A 99 2.30 -6.15 -12.49
CA TYR A 99 3.54 -6.48 -11.79
C TYR A 99 3.22 -7.16 -10.45
N ALA A 100 4.12 -8.03 -9.97
CA ALA A 100 4.03 -8.64 -8.65
C ALA A 100 5.14 -8.06 -7.74
N PRO A 101 4.84 -7.01 -6.96
CA PRO A 101 5.81 -6.42 -6.04
C PRO A 101 5.90 -7.22 -4.73
N THR A 102 7.12 -7.43 -4.23
CA THR A 102 7.37 -7.89 -2.85
C THR A 102 7.83 -6.70 -2.03
N SER A 103 7.10 -6.38 -0.97
CA SER A 103 7.35 -5.21 -0.13
C SER A 103 8.52 -5.39 0.84
N GLN A 104 9.19 -4.29 1.17
CA GLN A 104 10.19 -4.18 2.23
C GLN A 104 11.35 -5.20 2.16
N VAL A 105 11.81 -5.49 0.93
CA VAL A 105 12.88 -6.47 0.69
C VAL A 105 14.23 -5.96 1.19
N VAL A 106 14.97 -6.84 1.86
CA VAL A 106 16.34 -6.55 2.33
C VAL A 106 17.36 -7.16 1.39
N VAL A 107 18.07 -6.30 0.65
CA VAL A 107 19.23 -6.65 -0.18
C VAL A 107 20.47 -6.76 0.71
N ARG A 108 21.27 -7.82 0.52
CA ARG A 108 22.51 -8.07 1.27
C ARG A 108 23.63 -8.46 0.33
N ASP A 109 24.77 -7.78 0.44
CA ASP A 109 26.00 -8.14 -0.29
C ASP A 109 27.24 -7.63 0.47
N ALA A 110 28.29 -8.45 0.54
CA ALA A 110 29.58 -8.12 1.15
C ALA A 110 29.51 -7.43 2.55
N GLY A 111 28.55 -7.83 3.39
CA GLY A 111 28.35 -7.26 4.73
C GLY A 111 27.58 -5.93 4.76
N ARG A 112 27.18 -5.38 3.61
CA ARG A 112 26.27 -4.24 3.49
C ARG A 112 24.84 -4.71 3.28
N THR A 113 23.89 -3.95 3.85
CA THR A 113 22.45 -4.21 3.71
C THR A 113 21.69 -2.94 3.38
N ALA A 114 20.66 -3.02 2.53
CA ALA A 114 19.64 -1.98 2.41
C ALA A 114 18.25 -2.61 2.30
N ARG A 115 17.27 -1.93 2.89
CA ARG A 115 15.84 -2.20 2.67
C ARG A 115 15.36 -1.33 1.50
N VAL A 116 14.51 -1.91 0.66
CA VAL A 116 13.88 -1.23 -0.48
C VAL A 116 12.37 -1.44 -0.39
N ASP A 117 11.59 -0.46 -0.87
CA ASP A 117 10.14 -0.49 -0.70
C ASP A 117 9.52 -1.67 -1.43
N PHE A 118 9.91 -1.90 -2.69
CA PHE A 118 9.46 -3.04 -3.47
C PHE A 118 10.57 -3.63 -4.34
N LEU A 119 10.58 -4.97 -4.46
CA LEU A 119 11.29 -5.70 -5.52
C LEU A 119 10.26 -6.39 -6.40
N LEU A 120 10.35 -6.20 -7.71
CA LEU A 120 9.49 -6.91 -8.67
C LEU A 120 9.96 -8.36 -8.85
N GLU A 121 9.03 -9.23 -9.22
CA GLU A 121 9.27 -10.67 -9.43
C GLU A 121 10.32 -10.98 -10.53
N ASP A 122 10.62 -10.03 -11.42
CA ASP A 122 11.75 -10.13 -12.36
C ASP A 122 13.12 -10.23 -11.67
N GLY A 123 13.18 -9.97 -10.36
CA GLY A 123 14.36 -10.09 -9.50
C GLY A 123 15.40 -8.98 -9.67
N ARG A 124 15.13 -7.97 -10.51
CA ARG A 124 16.08 -6.87 -10.81
C ARG A 124 15.50 -5.48 -10.62
N THR A 125 14.19 -5.31 -10.76
CA THR A 125 13.57 -3.99 -10.69
C THR A 125 13.18 -3.66 -9.27
N ILE A 126 13.86 -2.67 -8.69
CA ILE A 126 13.51 -2.07 -7.39
C ILE A 126 12.61 -0.86 -7.65
N VAL A 127 11.49 -0.77 -6.95
CA VAL A 127 10.61 0.40 -6.99
C VAL A 127 10.58 1.05 -5.62
N GLU A 128 10.85 2.35 -5.55
CA GLU A 128 10.86 3.12 -4.31
C GLU A 128 9.95 4.33 -4.42
N PHE A 129 9.07 4.47 -3.43
CA PHE A 129 8.16 5.60 -3.34
C PHE A 129 8.85 6.77 -2.66
N ASP A 130 8.87 7.91 -3.33
CA ASP A 130 9.38 9.17 -2.80
C ASP A 130 8.24 10.19 -2.68
N GLY A 131 7.84 10.43 -1.43
CA GLY A 131 6.74 11.33 -1.07
C GLY A 131 7.07 12.83 -1.19
N LEU A 132 8.18 13.23 -1.83
CA LEU A 132 8.60 14.61 -2.15
C LEU A 132 8.76 15.60 -0.97
N ILE A 133 8.44 15.22 0.26
CA ILE A 133 8.58 16.09 1.44
C ILE A 133 10.01 16.05 2.03
N LYS A 134 10.81 15.01 1.77
CA LYS A 134 12.16 14.89 2.37
C LYS A 134 13.20 15.85 1.76
N TYR A 135 13.16 16.10 0.46
CA TYR A 135 14.23 16.83 -0.22
C TYR A 135 14.27 18.35 0.02
N GLN A 136 13.20 18.97 0.54
CA GLN A 136 13.23 20.41 0.79
C GLN A 136 14.02 20.79 2.05
N THR A 137 14.40 19.83 2.89
CA THR A 137 15.06 20.09 4.19
C THR A 137 16.20 19.14 4.53
N SER A 138 16.51 18.15 3.66
CA SER A 138 17.58 17.18 3.92
C SER A 138 18.97 17.81 3.93
N ALA A 139 19.80 17.39 4.89
CA ALA A 139 21.21 17.76 4.95
C ALA A 139 21.99 17.12 3.79
N ALA A 140 23.08 17.77 3.35
CA ALA A 140 23.92 17.26 2.26
C ALA A 140 24.45 15.83 2.50
N THR A 141 24.62 15.45 3.77
CA THR A 141 25.03 14.10 4.19
C THR A 141 23.97 13.03 3.91
N GLU A 142 22.69 13.33 4.10
CA GLU A 142 21.58 12.40 3.77
C GLU A 142 21.44 12.20 2.27
N VAL A 143 21.63 13.28 1.50
CA VAL A 143 21.60 13.20 0.04
C VAL A 143 22.75 12.34 -0.49
N ASN A 144 23.93 12.45 0.09
CA ASN A 144 25.08 11.62 -0.30
C ASN A 144 24.89 10.16 0.11
N SER A 145 24.41 9.86 1.32
CA SER A 145 24.19 8.47 1.74
C SER A 145 23.14 7.78 0.86
N GLU A 146 22.11 8.49 0.42
CA GLU A 146 21.08 7.95 -0.47
C GLU A 146 21.62 7.68 -1.88
N LYS A 147 22.48 8.57 -2.40
CA LYS A 147 23.19 8.32 -3.67
C LYS A 147 24.13 7.13 -3.59
N ASP A 148 24.89 7.01 -2.50
CA ASP A 148 25.79 5.88 -2.27
C ASP A 148 25.04 4.56 -2.06
N ARG A 149 23.80 4.62 -1.53
CA ARG A 149 22.90 3.45 -1.42
C ARG A 149 22.41 3.02 -2.79
N GLN A 150 21.94 3.96 -3.61
CA GLN A 150 21.47 3.67 -4.95
C GLN A 150 22.60 3.14 -5.84
N ALA A 151 23.77 3.78 -5.86
CA ALA A 151 24.91 3.33 -6.66
C ALA A 151 25.36 1.91 -6.29
N TRP A 152 25.27 1.53 -5.01
CA TRP A 152 25.55 0.17 -4.58
C TRP A 152 24.51 -0.83 -5.08
N LEU A 153 23.21 -0.54 -4.96
CA LEU A 153 22.16 -1.40 -5.52
C LEU A 153 22.34 -1.57 -7.03
N GLU A 154 22.65 -0.50 -7.75
CA GLU A 154 22.92 -0.54 -9.20
C GLU A 154 24.17 -1.37 -9.52
N SER A 155 25.22 -1.32 -8.68
CA SER A 155 26.43 -2.15 -8.85
C SER A 155 26.16 -3.65 -8.71
N LEU A 156 25.08 -4.03 -8.01
CA LEU A 156 24.60 -5.42 -7.90
C LEU A 156 23.72 -5.84 -9.09
N GLY A 157 23.50 -4.94 -10.04
CA GLY A 157 22.69 -5.19 -11.25
C GLY A 157 21.20 -4.92 -11.08
N TYR A 158 20.78 -4.27 -9.99
CA TYR A 158 19.41 -3.80 -9.86
C TYR A 158 19.17 -2.53 -10.67
N VAL A 159 17.92 -2.33 -11.08
CA VAL A 159 17.42 -1.08 -11.67
C VAL A 159 16.51 -0.42 -10.64
N VAL A 160 16.89 0.77 -10.16
CA VAL A 160 16.12 1.50 -9.14
C VAL A 160 15.20 2.52 -9.79
N VAL A 161 13.89 2.39 -9.56
CA VAL A 161 12.85 3.25 -10.12
C VAL A 161 12.17 4.05 -9.03
N ARG A 162 12.42 5.37 -9.00
CA ARG A 162 11.71 6.29 -8.11
C ARG A 162 10.31 6.62 -8.60
N VAL A 163 9.32 6.35 -7.77
CA VAL A 163 7.91 6.64 -7.99
C VAL A 163 7.50 7.84 -7.14
N LEU A 164 6.77 8.76 -7.76
CA LEU A 164 6.29 9.99 -7.16
C LEU A 164 4.77 9.98 -7.26
N TRP A 165 4.08 10.79 -6.46
CA TRP A 165 2.62 10.93 -6.55
C TRP A 165 2.11 11.15 -7.98
N LYS A 166 2.80 11.99 -8.77
CA LYS A 166 2.43 12.24 -10.18
C LYS A 166 2.50 11.00 -11.08
N HIS A 167 3.35 10.03 -10.76
CA HIS A 167 3.43 8.77 -11.51
C HIS A 167 2.28 7.82 -11.12
N LEU A 168 1.78 7.91 -9.88
CA LEU A 168 0.63 7.13 -9.43
C LEU A 168 -0.70 7.67 -10.00
N ALA A 169 -0.75 8.98 -10.25
CA ALA A 169 -1.85 9.63 -10.94
C ALA A 169 -1.87 9.36 -12.46
N ASP A 170 -0.76 8.90 -13.04
CA ASP A 170 -0.62 8.51 -14.45
C ASP A 170 0.03 7.12 -14.58
N PRO A 171 -0.74 6.04 -14.34
CA PRO A 171 -0.23 4.67 -14.41
C PRO A 171 0.32 4.28 -15.78
N GLU A 172 -0.19 4.86 -16.87
CA GLU A 172 0.28 4.55 -18.23
C GLU A 172 1.72 5.02 -18.44
N THR A 173 2.02 6.25 -18.01
CA THR A 173 3.40 6.78 -18.04
C THR A 173 4.32 5.97 -17.14
N LEU A 174 3.86 5.55 -15.95
CA LEU A 174 4.65 4.67 -15.08
C LEU A 174 4.93 3.31 -15.74
N ALA A 175 3.92 2.70 -16.38
CA ALA A 175 4.06 1.43 -17.10
C ALA A 175 5.07 1.54 -18.24
N ALA A 176 4.97 2.59 -19.07
CA ALA A 176 5.91 2.84 -20.16
C ALA A 176 7.35 3.04 -19.66
N ARG A 177 7.52 3.72 -18.53
CA ARG A 177 8.83 3.90 -17.88
C ARG A 177 9.41 2.57 -17.40
N LEU A 178 8.60 1.75 -16.72
CA LEU A 178 9.02 0.42 -16.23
C LEU A 178 9.43 -0.49 -17.40
N ALA A 179 8.61 -0.57 -18.45
CA ALA A 179 8.90 -1.35 -19.64
C ALA A 179 10.20 -0.90 -20.35
N ARG A 180 10.41 0.42 -20.48
CA ARG A 180 11.66 0.98 -21.04
C ARG A 180 12.90 0.58 -20.24
N LEU A 181 12.75 0.40 -18.94
CA LEU A 181 13.80 -0.02 -18.02
C LEU A 181 13.95 -1.55 -17.93
N GLY A 182 13.16 -2.30 -18.70
CA GLY A 182 13.26 -3.75 -18.83
C GLY A 182 12.43 -4.54 -17.81
N ALA A 183 11.58 -3.88 -17.02
CA ALA A 183 10.67 -4.57 -16.13
C ALA A 183 9.59 -5.32 -16.93
N VAL A 184 9.26 -6.52 -16.48
CA VAL A 184 8.27 -7.38 -17.15
C VAL A 184 7.07 -7.62 -16.22
N PRO A 185 5.83 -7.37 -16.67
CA PRO A 185 4.64 -7.70 -15.89
C PRO A 185 4.42 -9.22 -15.91
N THR A 186 4.67 -9.87 -14.77
CA THR A 186 4.48 -11.32 -14.55
C THR A 186 3.32 -11.64 -13.61
N GLY A 187 2.82 -10.62 -12.90
CA GLY A 187 1.77 -10.74 -11.89
C GLY A 187 0.37 -10.77 -12.49
N LYS A 188 -0.57 -11.32 -11.72
CA LYS A 188 -2.00 -11.24 -12.04
C LYS A 188 -2.51 -9.83 -11.70
N PRO A 189 -3.15 -9.11 -12.65
CA PRO A 189 -3.69 -7.80 -12.36
C PRO A 189 -4.69 -7.81 -11.19
N MET A 190 -4.53 -6.84 -10.30
CA MET A 190 -5.47 -6.61 -9.20
C MET A 190 -6.87 -6.28 -9.75
N VAL A 191 -7.90 -6.95 -9.21
CA VAL A 191 -9.29 -6.72 -9.59
C VAL A 191 -10.08 -6.24 -8.39
N LEU A 192 -10.71 -5.08 -8.51
CA LEU A 192 -11.55 -4.51 -7.45
C LEU A 192 -12.95 -5.17 -7.46
N PRO A 193 -13.59 -5.31 -6.27
CA PRO A 193 -15.00 -5.63 -6.15
C PRO A 193 -15.89 -4.69 -7.00
N ALA A 194 -16.93 -5.26 -7.63
CA ALA A 194 -17.84 -4.51 -8.49
C ALA A 194 -18.42 -3.27 -7.79
N GLY A 195 -18.37 -2.12 -8.47
CA GLY A 195 -18.87 -0.84 -7.95
C GLY A 195 -17.99 -0.22 -6.86
N TRP A 196 -16.75 -0.69 -6.67
CA TRP A 196 -15.76 -0.01 -5.85
C TRP A 196 -14.72 0.67 -6.74
N HIS A 197 -14.52 1.96 -6.51
CA HIS A 197 -13.60 2.77 -7.29
C HIS A 197 -12.27 2.91 -6.56
N LEU A 198 -11.17 2.90 -7.34
CA LEU A 198 -9.83 3.08 -6.81
C LEU A 198 -9.70 4.39 -6.05
N VAL A 199 -10.25 5.47 -6.62
CA VAL A 199 -10.28 6.82 -6.04
C VAL A 199 -11.72 7.31 -6.03
N ASP A 200 -12.10 8.16 -5.07
CA ASP A 200 -13.45 8.69 -4.97
C ASP A 200 -13.74 9.70 -6.10
N PRO A 201 -14.67 9.40 -7.03
CA PRO A 201 -14.93 10.25 -8.19
C PRO A 201 -15.62 11.59 -7.84
N VAL A 202 -16.15 11.74 -6.61
CA VAL A 202 -16.85 12.96 -6.17
C VAL A 202 -15.91 13.89 -5.42
N ARG A 203 -15.00 13.36 -4.59
CA ARG A 203 -14.09 14.16 -3.74
C ARG A 203 -12.88 14.75 -4.47
N ASP A 204 -12.40 14.13 -5.55
CA ASP A 204 -11.14 14.56 -6.21
C ASP A 204 -11.30 15.71 -7.22
N ARG A 205 -12.47 16.34 -7.32
CA ARG A 205 -12.68 17.53 -8.17
C ARG A 205 -11.98 18.81 -7.67
N HIS A 206 -11.27 18.77 -6.55
CA HIS A 206 -10.72 19.96 -5.87
C HIS A 206 -9.22 19.91 -5.58
N LEU A 207 -8.47 19.01 -6.21
CA LEU A 207 -7.00 18.95 -6.11
C LEU A 207 -6.28 19.13 -7.45
N GLY A 208 -6.93 19.77 -8.43
CA GLY A 208 -6.32 20.23 -9.68
C GLY A 208 -5.72 21.62 -9.57
#